data_AF-A0A7Z0QJQ6-F1
#
_entry.id   AF-A0A7Z0QJQ6-F1
#
_cell.length_a   1.000
_cell.length_b   1.000
_cell.length_c   1.000
_cell.angle_alpha   90.00
_cell.angle_beta   90.00
_cell.angle_gamma   90.00
#
_symmetry.space_group_name_H-M   'P 1'
#
loop_
_entity.id
_entity.type
_entity.pdbx_description
1 polymer ?
#
loop_
_entity_poly.entity_id
_entity_poly.type
_entity_poly.pdbx_seq_one_letter_code
_entity_poly.pdbx_strand_id
1 'polypeptide(L)'
;MAIANCSTRQRIVVVGAKSMELVIEPHRRGYLLAAAAGNCGRPAGQYEVALVDWRRRTLHALDATVDWLDDFLSPRAVLVIWLDAQKAAAKDTLRAAVTKRGFVVLQGAEHPCGSVLLARRSEAIPLRQAA
;
A
#
# COMPACT_ATOMS: atom_id res chain seq x y z
N MET A 1 0.16 -14.90 -11.33
CA MET A 1 -0.07 -14.69 -9.88
C MET A 1 -0.63 -13.30 -9.66
N ALA A 2 -1.79 -13.19 -9.02
CA ALA A 2 -2.41 -11.90 -8.72
C ALA A 2 -1.65 -11.18 -7.59
N ILE A 3 -1.35 -9.90 -7.77
CA ILE A 3 -0.79 -9.05 -6.71
C ILE A 3 -1.86 -8.90 -5.63
N ALA A 4 -1.62 -9.36 -4.40
CA ALA A 4 -2.54 -9.17 -3.26
C ALA A 4 -4.04 -9.52 -3.52
N ASN A 5 -4.29 -10.58 -4.31
CA ASN A 5 -5.62 -10.98 -4.78
C ASN A 5 -6.35 -9.91 -5.62
N CYS A 6 -5.60 -9.02 -6.27
CA CYS A 6 -6.12 -7.93 -7.08
C CYS A 6 -6.32 -8.36 -8.54
N SER A 7 -7.43 -7.91 -9.13
CA SER A 7 -7.71 -8.01 -10.55
C SER A 7 -6.90 -7.00 -11.36
N THR A 8 -6.64 -7.31 -12.63
CA THR A 8 -5.94 -6.41 -13.57
C THR A 8 -6.70 -5.12 -13.88
N ARG A 9 -7.98 -5.02 -13.50
CA ARG A 9 -8.83 -3.83 -13.65
C ARG A 9 -8.76 -2.86 -12.48
N GLN A 10 -8.10 -3.23 -11.38
CA GLN A 10 -7.92 -2.33 -10.25
C GLN A 10 -6.80 -1.34 -10.53
N ARG A 11 -6.96 -0.11 -10.05
CA ARG A 11 -5.93 0.92 -10.15
C ARG A 11 -4.93 0.73 -9.04
N ILE A 12 -3.66 0.82 -9.42
CA ILE A 12 -2.53 0.62 -8.53
C ILE A 12 -1.75 1.91 -8.47
N VAL A 13 -1.48 2.44 -7.28
CA VAL A 13 -0.48 3.49 -7.09
C VAL A 13 0.80 2.86 -6.56
N VAL A 14 1.92 3.17 -7.19
CA VAL A 14 3.26 2.70 -6.80
C VAL A 14 4.01 3.86 -6.19
N VAL A 15 4.45 3.69 -4.95
CA VAL A 15 5.15 4.69 -4.15
C VAL A 15 6.52 4.16 -3.77
N GLY A 16 7.55 4.99 -3.85
CA GLY A 16 8.92 4.58 -3.51
C GLY A 16 9.97 5.37 -4.30
N ALA A 17 11.24 5.17 -3.95
CA ALA A 17 12.36 5.90 -4.55
C ALA A 17 12.52 5.67 -6.06
N LYS A 18 12.00 4.54 -6.58
CA LYS A 18 12.05 4.16 -8.00
C LYS A 18 10.67 3.83 -8.55
N SER A 19 9.64 4.52 -8.06
CA SER A 19 8.23 4.23 -8.40
C SER A 19 7.97 4.14 -9.91
N MET A 20 8.58 5.00 -10.72
CA MET A 20 8.43 4.95 -12.19
C MET A 20 8.99 3.67 -12.81
N GLU A 21 10.15 3.20 -12.37
CA GLU A 21 10.72 1.91 -12.83
C GLU A 21 9.86 0.74 -12.33
N LEU A 22 9.36 0.82 -11.09
CA LEU A 22 8.57 -0.22 -10.45
C LEU A 22 7.17 -0.42 -11.07
N VAL A 23 6.65 0.56 -11.82
CA VAL A 23 5.36 0.43 -12.56
C VAL A 23 5.48 -0.49 -13.78
N ILE A 24 6.68 -0.67 -14.33
CA ILE A 24 6.92 -1.48 -15.54
C ILE A 24 6.49 -2.95 -15.32
N GLU A 25 6.79 -3.52 -14.16
CA GLU A 25 6.49 -4.92 -13.88
C GLU A 25 4.97 -5.19 -13.73
N PRO A 26 4.20 -4.38 -12.97
CA PRO A 26 2.74 -4.42 -13.02
C PRO A 26 2.17 -4.33 -14.44
N HIS A 27 2.67 -3.43 -15.28
CA HIS A 27 2.22 -3.31 -16.68
C HIS A 27 2.49 -4.58 -17.50
N ARG A 28 3.68 -5.17 -17.37
CA ARG A 28 4.02 -6.45 -18.03
C ARG A 28 3.10 -7.60 -17.62
N ARG A 29 2.55 -7.54 -16.40
CA ARG A 29 1.58 -8.51 -15.88
C ARG A 29 0.12 -8.18 -16.20
N GLY A 30 -0.13 -7.12 -16.98
CA GLY A 30 -1.46 -6.71 -17.42
C GLY A 30 -2.17 -5.71 -16.50
N TYR A 31 -1.53 -5.20 -15.45
CA TYR A 31 -2.08 -4.15 -14.58
C TYR A 31 -1.90 -2.76 -15.21
N LEU A 32 -2.53 -2.52 -16.36
CA LEU A 32 -2.33 -1.30 -17.17
C LEU A 32 -2.75 0.00 -16.46
N LEU A 33 -3.54 -0.10 -15.38
CA LEU A 33 -3.98 1.04 -14.57
C LEU A 33 -3.02 1.35 -13.41
N ALA A 34 -1.83 0.74 -13.39
CA ALA A 34 -0.78 1.11 -12.45
C ALA A 34 -0.17 2.48 -12.81
N ALA A 35 -0.01 3.32 -11.80
CA ALA A 35 0.62 4.64 -11.88
C ALA A 35 1.67 4.78 -10.77
N ALA A 36 2.69 5.58 -10.99
CA ALA A 36 3.67 5.97 -9.97
C ALA A 36 3.17 7.21 -9.21
N ALA A 37 3.67 7.44 -8.01
CA ALA A 37 3.38 8.66 -7.25
C ALA A 37 3.68 9.96 -8.02
N GLY A 38 4.67 9.94 -8.92
CA GLY A 38 5.02 11.10 -9.75
C GLY A 38 4.07 11.37 -10.93
N ASN A 39 3.18 10.42 -11.26
CA ASN A 39 2.25 10.55 -12.38
C ASN A 39 0.82 10.10 -12.02
N CYS A 40 0.49 10.02 -10.74
CA CYS A 40 -0.86 9.75 -10.27
C CYS A 40 -1.75 10.99 -10.49
N GLY A 41 -2.27 11.14 -11.72
CA GLY A 41 -3.09 12.28 -12.14
C GLY A 41 -4.60 12.12 -11.87
N ARG A 42 -5.01 11.15 -11.05
CA ARG A 42 -6.43 10.90 -10.77
C ARG A 42 -6.88 11.57 -9.47
N PRO A 43 -8.18 11.88 -9.33
CA PRO A 43 -8.75 12.40 -8.10
C PRO A 43 -8.47 11.51 -6.88
N ALA A 44 -8.59 12.11 -5.70
CA ALA A 44 -8.57 11.43 -4.40
C ALA A 44 -9.53 10.21 -4.37
N GLY A 45 -9.14 9.16 -3.64
CA GLY A 45 -9.95 7.96 -3.42
C GLY A 45 -10.09 6.99 -4.60
N GLN A 46 -9.32 7.16 -5.68
CA GLN A 46 -9.49 6.38 -6.92
C GLN A 46 -8.62 5.13 -7.03
N TYR A 47 -7.68 4.93 -6.11
CA TYR A 47 -6.73 3.81 -6.15
C TYR A 47 -7.13 2.70 -5.19
N GLU A 48 -7.34 1.50 -5.72
CA GLU A 48 -7.74 0.33 -4.95
C GLU A 48 -6.54 -0.42 -4.36
N VAL A 49 -5.34 -0.18 -4.86
CA VAL A 49 -4.12 -0.82 -4.36
C VAL A 49 -2.99 0.20 -4.27
N ALA A 50 -2.26 0.21 -3.16
CA ALA A 50 -0.98 0.91 -3.04
C ALA A 50 0.15 -0.11 -2.88
N LEU A 51 1.13 -0.04 -3.78
CA LEU A 51 2.41 -0.75 -3.67
C LEU A 51 3.48 0.23 -3.20
N VAL A 52 4.01 0.02 -2.00
CA VAL A 52 4.96 0.93 -1.37
C VAL A 52 6.31 0.24 -1.22
N ASP A 53 7.31 0.67 -1.98
CA ASP A 53 8.70 0.27 -1.78
C ASP A 53 9.35 1.11 -0.68
N TRP A 54 9.42 0.54 0.52
CA TRP A 54 9.96 1.18 1.71
C TRP A 54 11.41 0.78 2.02
N ARG A 55 12.03 -0.08 1.20
CA ARG A 55 13.35 -0.64 1.50
C ARG A 55 14.41 0.42 1.74
N ARG A 56 14.36 1.52 0.96
CA ARG A 56 15.34 2.62 1.02
C ARG A 56 14.89 3.84 1.82
N ARG A 57 13.75 3.78 2.53
CA ARG A 57 13.19 4.93 3.26
C ARG A 57 13.37 4.79 4.77
N THR A 58 13.57 5.90 5.47
CA THR A 58 13.66 5.92 6.94
C THR A 58 12.28 5.72 7.55
N LEU A 59 12.22 5.27 8.81
CA LEU A 59 10.95 5.14 9.53
C LEU A 59 10.21 6.49 9.67
N HIS A 60 10.93 7.60 9.86
CA HIS A 60 10.34 8.92 10.00
C HIS A 60 9.49 9.36 8.78
N ALA A 61 9.85 8.93 7.57
CA ALA A 61 9.10 9.31 6.37
C ALA A 61 7.77 8.56 6.23
N LEU A 62 7.54 7.54 7.07
CA LEU A 62 6.49 6.56 6.87
C LEU A 62 5.12 7.15 7.12
N ASP A 63 4.95 7.84 8.24
CA ASP A 63 3.67 8.47 8.58
C ASP A 63 3.23 9.44 7.48
N ALA A 64 4.12 10.35 7.07
CA ALA A 64 3.84 11.30 5.99
C ALA A 64 3.49 10.60 4.66
N THR A 65 4.11 9.46 4.36
CA THR A 65 3.80 8.71 3.14
C THR A 65 2.44 8.02 3.23
N VAL A 66 2.10 7.43 4.38
CA VAL A 66 0.80 6.77 4.57
C VAL A 66 -0.31 7.82 4.65
N ASP A 67 -0.08 8.97 5.27
CA ASP A 67 -1.01 10.11 5.28
C ASP A 67 -1.28 10.60 3.86
N TRP A 68 -0.23 10.85 3.08
CA TRP A 68 -0.37 11.23 1.67
C TRP A 68 -1.13 10.17 0.87
N LEU A 69 -0.84 8.88 1.10
CA LEU A 69 -1.55 7.79 0.43
C LEU A 69 -3.05 7.74 0.76
N ASP A 70 -3.41 8.07 2.00
CA ASP A 70 -4.79 7.99 2.48
C ASP A 70 -5.76 8.80 1.62
N ASP A 71 -5.30 9.94 1.10
CA ASP A 71 -6.04 10.81 0.18
C ASP A 71 -6.33 10.14 -1.18
N PHE A 72 -5.43 9.29 -1.68
CA PHE A 72 -5.57 8.64 -2.99
C PHE A 72 -6.30 7.30 -2.93
N LEU A 73 -6.29 6.68 -1.75
CA LEU A 73 -6.78 5.33 -1.55
C LEU A 73 -8.30 5.28 -1.44
N SER A 74 -8.89 4.33 -2.16
CA SER A 74 -10.33 4.08 -2.08
C SER A 74 -10.73 3.55 -0.69
N PRO A 75 -12.03 3.56 -0.33
CA PRO A 75 -12.51 3.03 0.95
C PRO A 75 -12.21 1.54 1.16
N ARG A 76 -11.95 0.79 0.09
CA ARG A 76 -11.64 -0.66 0.11
C ARG A 76 -10.19 -0.96 -0.25
N ALA A 77 -9.33 0.04 -0.16
CA ALA A 77 -7.95 -0.08 -0.63
C ALA A 77 -7.16 -1.16 0.10
N VAL A 78 -6.25 -1.79 -0.65
CA VAL A 78 -5.24 -2.71 -0.13
C VAL A 78 -3.88 -2.03 -0.18
N LEU A 79 -3.15 -2.11 0.92
CA LEU A 79 -1.83 -1.55 1.10
C LEU A 79 -0.80 -2.68 1.17
N VAL A 80 0.19 -2.64 0.28
CA VAL A 80 1.27 -3.63 0.19
C VAL A 80 2.59 -2.89 0.36
N ILE A 81 3.30 -3.13 1.46
CA ILE A 81 4.51 -2.38 1.81
C ILE A 81 5.69 -3.33 1.88
N TRP A 82 6.68 -3.10 1.02
CA TRP A 82 7.93 -3.85 1.03
C TRP A 82 8.95 -3.20 1.96
N LEU A 83 9.36 -3.93 2.99
CA LEU A 83 10.38 -3.56 3.96
C LEU A 83 11.70 -4.25 3.65
N ASP A 84 12.81 -3.58 3.98
CA ASP A 84 14.13 -4.17 3.93
C ASP A 84 14.33 -5.17 5.09
N ALA A 85 15.11 -6.24 4.88
CA ALA A 85 15.38 -7.26 5.90
C ALA A 85 16.02 -6.68 7.17
N GLN A 86 16.83 -5.62 7.03
CA GLN A 86 17.48 -4.93 8.16
C GLN A 86 16.50 -4.11 9.01
N LYS A 87 15.23 -4.05 8.60
CA LYS A 87 14.18 -3.24 9.25
C LYS A 87 13.10 -4.12 9.87
N ALA A 88 13.44 -5.30 10.40
CA ALA A 88 12.47 -6.15 11.08
C ALA A 88 11.72 -5.41 12.22
N ALA A 89 12.44 -4.61 13.02
CA ALA A 89 11.84 -3.77 14.08
C ALA A 89 10.92 -2.66 13.55
N ALA A 90 11.09 -2.23 12.29
CA ALA A 90 10.21 -1.27 11.65
C ALA A 90 8.80 -1.84 11.38
N LYS A 91 8.67 -3.17 11.35
CA LYS A 91 7.43 -3.85 10.99
C LYS A 91 6.32 -3.60 12.01
N ASP A 92 6.64 -3.57 13.29
CA ASP A 92 5.66 -3.30 14.35
C ASP A 92 5.25 -1.82 14.38
N THR A 93 6.22 -0.92 14.18
CA THR A 93 5.94 0.52 14.01
C THR A 93 5.02 0.74 12.81
N LEU A 94 5.32 0.07 11.68
CA LEU A 94 4.49 0.14 10.48
C LEU A 94 3.09 -0.41 10.72
N ARG A 95 2.97 -1.56 11.39
CA ARG A 95 1.69 -2.15 11.77
C ARG A 95 0.86 -1.16 12.58
N ALA A 96 1.44 -0.56 13.61
CA ALA A 96 0.76 0.46 14.43
C ALA A 96 0.34 1.67 13.58
N ALA A 97 1.21 2.17 12.70
CA ALA A 97 0.95 3.33 11.86
C ALA A 97 -0.20 3.11 10.88
N VAL A 98 -0.29 1.94 10.23
CA VAL A 98 -1.39 1.65 9.31
C VAL A 98 -2.68 1.32 10.05
N THR A 99 -2.61 0.66 11.21
CA THR A 99 -3.80 0.37 12.04
C THR A 99 -4.43 1.63 12.60
N LYS A 100 -3.63 2.61 13.04
CA LYS A 100 -4.11 3.93 13.46
C LYS A 100 -4.95 4.63 12.37
N ARG A 101 -4.69 4.32 11.09
CA ARG A 101 -5.37 4.89 9.92
C ARG A 101 -6.49 4.00 9.38
N GLY A 102 -6.98 3.08 10.21
CA GLY A 102 -8.12 2.23 9.88
C GLY A 102 -7.77 1.07 8.94
N PHE A 103 -6.50 0.67 8.82
CA PHE A 103 -6.13 -0.55 8.10
C PHE A 103 -6.05 -1.76 9.03
N VAL A 104 -6.64 -2.86 8.60
CA VAL A 104 -6.47 -4.18 9.22
C VAL A 104 -5.27 -4.86 8.59
N VAL A 105 -4.25 -5.18 9.39
CA VAL A 105 -3.06 -5.90 8.91
C VAL A 105 -3.41 -7.36 8.67
N LEU A 106 -3.09 -7.82 7.46
CA LEU A 106 -3.27 -9.20 6.99
C LEU A 106 -1.94 -9.95 7.07
N GLN A 107 -1.99 -11.25 6.75
CA GLN A 107 -0.77 -12.04 6.63
C GLN A 107 0.08 -11.54 5.45
N GLY A 108 1.28 -11.10 5.77
CA GLY A 108 2.29 -10.68 4.80
C GLY A 108 3.10 -11.84 4.24
N ALA A 109 4.13 -11.51 3.45
CA ALA A 109 5.08 -12.48 2.94
C ALA A 109 6.49 -12.18 3.47
N GLU A 110 7.25 -13.20 3.78
CA GLU A 110 8.66 -13.09 4.20
C GLU A 110 9.57 -13.51 3.03
N HIS A 111 10.69 -12.82 2.87
CA HIS A 111 11.72 -13.12 1.87
C HIS A 111 13.10 -12.84 2.47
N PRO A 112 14.17 -13.54 2.06
CA PRO A 112 15.52 -13.27 2.58
C PRO A 112 15.98 -11.81 2.42
N CYS A 113 15.49 -11.13 1.39
CA CYS A 113 15.79 -9.72 1.12
C CYS A 113 14.84 -8.72 1.81
N GLY A 114 13.87 -9.19 2.60
CA GLY A 114 12.93 -8.34 3.33
C GLY A 114 11.54 -8.92 3.48
N SER A 115 10.63 -8.13 4.05
CA SER A 115 9.27 -8.58 4.37
C SER A 115 8.23 -7.70 3.69
N VAL A 116 7.12 -8.28 3.27
CA VAL A 116 5.96 -7.55 2.77
C VAL A 116 4.92 -7.48 3.88
N LEU A 117 4.53 -6.26 4.27
CA LEU A 117 3.34 -6.03 5.08
C LEU A 117 2.13 -5.84 4.17
N LEU A 118 1.11 -6.66 4.37
CA LEU A 118 -0.17 -6.55 3.66
C LEU A 118 -1.20 -6.00 4.64
N ALA A 119 -1.97 -5.00 4.24
CA ALA A 119 -3.07 -4.47 5.04
C ALA A 119 -4.24 -4.09 4.14
N ARG A 120 -5.47 -4.18 4.65
CA ARG A 120 -6.69 -3.76 3.94
C ARG A 120 -7.39 -2.69 4.75
N ARG A 121 -7.89 -1.65 4.07
CA ARG A 121 -8.69 -0.61 4.71
C ARG A 121 -9.94 -1.26 5.30
N SER A 122 -10.16 -1.03 6.59
CA SER A 122 -11.33 -1.52 7.29
C SER A 122 -12.55 -0.84 6.66
N GLU A 123 -13.50 -1.64 6.18
CA GLU A 123 -14.85 -1.15 5.97
C GLU A 123 -15.41 -0.92 7.36
N ALA A 124 -15.16 0.25 7.95
CA ALA A 124 -15.98 0.71 9.05
C ALA A 124 -17.39 0.83 8.47
N ILE A 125 -18.18 -0.24 8.59
CA ILE A 125 -19.63 -0.12 8.63
C ILE A 125 -19.83 0.91 9.74
N PRO A 126 -20.37 2.11 9.47
CA PRO A 126 -20.86 2.90 10.58
C PRO A 126 -21.89 1.99 11.22
N LEU A 127 -21.56 1.43 12.40
CA LEU A 127 -22.56 0.92 13.31
C LEU A 127 -23.48 2.11 13.52
N ARG A 128 -24.56 2.19 12.73
CA ARG A 128 -25.75 2.93 13.10
C ARG A 128 -26.06 2.35 14.47
N GLN A 129 -25.74 3.11 15.52
CA GLN A 129 -26.29 2.88 16.83
C GLN A 129 -27.80 2.81 16.61
N ALA A 130 -28.33 1.60 16.69
CA ALA A 130 -29.75 1.37 16.75
C ALA A 130 -30.12 1.32 18.23
N ALA A 131 -31.13 2.12 18.56
CA ALA A 131 -31.79 2.36 19.85
C ALA A 131 -31.10 3.38 20.77
#